data_AF-A0A7V5VCJ4-F1
#
_entry.id   AF-A0A7V5VCJ4-F1
#
_cell.length_a   1.000
_cell.length_b   1.000
_cell.length_c   1.000
_cell.angle_alpha   90.00
_cell.angle_beta   90.00
_cell.angle_gamma   90.00
#
_symmetry.space_group_name_H-M   'P 1'
#
loop_
_entity.id
_entity.type
_entity.pdbx_description
1 polymer ?
#
loop_
_entity_poly.entity_id
_entity_poly.type
_entity_poly.pdbx_seq_one_letter_code
_entity_poly.pdbx_strand_id
1 'polypeptide(L)'
;MENGLSTRLYGKVSFVLSLIILATMTYLGCASAPKLTPEQIAEQNRLEQARQDSIRKRQVLINWSLGRENYKNKEYDRVAKYFWKVIELDKEGKFKQVYSFLGDTYFKLQKADSAQMVYEMG
;
A
#
# COMPACT_ATOMS: atom_id res chain seq x y z
N MET A 1 -11.44 55.23 -34.01
CA MET A 1 -10.25 54.35 -34.04
C MET A 1 -9.51 54.53 -32.71
N GLU A 2 -9.84 53.78 -31.65
CA GLU A 2 -9.20 53.98 -30.32
C GLU A 2 -8.95 52.68 -29.51
N ASN A 3 -8.84 51.51 -30.14
CA ASN A 3 -8.75 50.23 -29.40
C ASN A 3 -7.35 49.56 -29.39
N GLY A 4 -6.30 50.25 -29.83
CA GLY A 4 -4.97 49.63 -30.03
C GLY A 4 -3.96 49.78 -28.88
N LEU A 5 -4.10 50.79 -28.01
CA LEU A 5 -3.08 51.11 -27.00
C LEU A 5 -3.28 50.36 -25.68
N SER A 6 -4.54 50.11 -25.31
CA SER A 6 -4.90 49.46 -24.04
C SER A 6 -4.44 47.99 -23.99
N THR A 7 -4.64 47.22 -25.07
CA THR A 7 -4.30 45.78 -25.13
C THR A 7 -2.80 45.50 -24.98
N ARG A 8 -1.92 46.39 -25.46
CA ARG A 8 -0.47 46.25 -25.30
C ARG A 8 0.02 46.55 -23.88
N LEU A 9 -0.68 47.40 -23.13
CA LEU A 9 -0.36 47.74 -21.75
C LEU A 9 -0.80 46.62 -20.81
N TYR A 10 -2.01 46.09 -21.00
CA TYR A 10 -2.54 44.96 -20.23
C TYR A 10 -1.71 43.68 -20.40
N GLY A 11 -1.20 43.40 -21.61
CA GLY A 11 -0.31 42.24 -21.83
C GLY A 11 1.00 42.33 -21.04
N LYS A 12 1.58 43.52 -20.92
CA LYS A 12 2.83 43.74 -20.16
C LYS A 12 2.59 43.68 -18.65
N VAL A 13 1.49 44.26 -18.17
CA VAL A 13 1.11 44.23 -16.75
C VAL A 13 0.77 42.81 -16.30
N SER A 14 0.05 42.04 -17.13
CA SER A 14 -0.25 40.62 -16.87
C SER A 14 1.01 39.76 -16.79
N PHE A 15 1.98 39.99 -17.69
CA PHE A 15 3.23 39.23 -17.69
C PHE A 15 4.09 39.50 -16.45
N VAL A 16 4.16 40.76 -16.01
CA VAL A 16 4.90 41.15 -14.81
C VAL A 16 4.25 40.58 -13.54
N LEU A 17 2.92 40.59 -13.45
CA LEU A 17 2.20 39.97 -12.33
C LEU A 17 2.42 38.44 -12.26
N SER A 18 2.41 37.76 -13.40
CA SER A 18 2.71 36.32 -13.45
C SER A 18 4.13 35.99 -12.99
N LEU A 19 5.12 36.82 -13.33
CA LEU A 19 6.50 36.64 -12.87
C LEU A 19 6.66 36.87 -11.35
N ILE A 20 5.92 37.82 -10.78
CA ILE A 20 5.93 38.09 -9.34
C ILE A 20 5.31 36.92 -8.56
N ILE A 21 4.21 36.34 -9.06
CA ILE A 21 3.57 35.16 -8.44
C ILE A 21 4.47 33.92 -8.53
N LEU A 22 5.16 33.73 -9.66
CA LEU A 22 6.10 32.62 -9.80
C LEU A 22 7.32 32.78 -8.88
N ALA A 23 7.80 34.01 -8.69
CA ALA A 23 8.89 34.31 -7.77
C ALA A 23 8.48 34.03 -6.32
N THR A 24 7.30 34.46 -5.86
CA THR A 24 6.87 34.24 -4.46
C THR A 24 6.67 32.76 -4.11
N MET A 25 6.24 31.93 -5.07
CA MET A 25 6.15 30.46 -4.89
C MET A 25 7.51 29.79 -4.63
N THR A 26 8.61 30.36 -5.12
CA THR A 26 9.96 29.79 -4.91
C THR A 26 10.59 30.17 -3.56
N TYR A 27 10.18 31.29 -2.94
CA TYR A 27 10.77 31.75 -1.67
C TYR A 27 10.14 31.09 -0.43
N LEU A 28 8.90 30.58 -0.52
CA LEU A 28 8.23 29.89 0.60
C LEU A 28 8.65 28.42 0.75
N GLY A 29 9.53 27.89 -0.12
CA GLY A 29 9.85 26.47 -0.21
C GLY A 29 11.00 25.95 0.67
N CYS A 30 11.73 26.80 1.39
CA CYS A 30 12.91 26.37 2.17
C CYS A 30 12.73 26.52 3.68
N ALA A 31 11.73 25.86 4.26
CA ALA A 31 11.77 25.50 5.67
C ALA A 31 12.68 24.28 5.84
N SER A 32 13.94 24.50 6.25
CA SER A 32 14.87 23.40 6.55
C SER A 32 14.32 22.57 7.71
N ALA A 33 13.83 21.36 7.42
CA ALA A 33 13.43 20.41 8.46
C ALA A 33 14.62 20.15 9.42
N PRO A 34 14.38 20.08 10.74
CA PRO A 34 15.43 19.79 11.71
C PRO A 34 16.09 18.46 11.34
N LYS A 35 17.42 18.44 11.19
CA LYS A 35 18.18 17.22 10.93
C LYS A 35 18.16 16.37 12.21
N LEU A 36 17.46 15.23 12.16
CA LEU A 36 17.45 14.27 13.26
C LEU A 36 18.87 13.75 13.53
N THR A 37 19.18 13.47 14.80
CA THR A 37 20.42 12.79 15.16
C THR A 37 20.38 11.33 14.68
N PRO A 38 21.54 10.66 14.45
CA PRO A 38 21.57 9.25 14.08
C PRO A 38 20.82 8.34 15.07
N GLU A 39 20.85 8.66 16.36
CA GLU A 39 20.10 7.96 17.40
C GLU A 39 18.59 8.10 17.21
N GLN A 40 18.10 9.31 16.96
CA GLN A 40 16.68 9.56 16.72
C GLN A 40 16.19 8.89 15.43
N ILE A 41 17.02 8.84 14.38
CA ILE A 41 16.72 8.11 13.15
C ILE A 41 16.61 6.61 13.43
N ALA A 42 17.54 6.04 14.20
CA ALA A 42 17.51 4.63 14.56
C ALA A 42 16.24 4.29 15.37
N GLU A 43 15.87 5.14 16.33
CA GLU A 43 14.67 4.94 17.13
C GLU A 43 13.38 5.09 16.31
N GLN A 44 13.31 6.11 15.44
CA GLN A 44 12.19 6.27 14.53
C GLN A 44 12.02 5.05 13.61
N ASN A 45 13.12 4.51 13.09
CA ASN A 45 13.09 3.31 12.26
C ASN A 45 12.61 2.08 13.04
N ARG A 46 13.01 1.93 14.32
CA ARG A 46 12.53 0.84 15.19
C ARG A 46 11.03 0.94 15.44
N LEU A 47 10.54 2.14 15.76
CA LEU A 47 9.12 2.39 15.98
C LEU A 47 8.31 2.13 14.72
N GLU A 48 8.80 2.58 13.56
CA GLU A 48 8.16 2.32 12.28
C GLU A 48 8.14 0.83 11.95
N GLN A 49 9.25 0.12 12.17
CA GLN A 49 9.29 -1.33 11.99
C GLN A 49 8.29 -2.05 12.90
N ALA A 50 8.22 -1.67 14.19
CA ALA A 50 7.25 -2.23 15.13
C ALA A 50 5.80 -1.97 14.70
N ARG A 51 5.53 -0.76 14.17
CA ARG A 51 4.23 -0.39 13.61
C ARG A 51 3.89 -1.27 12.40
N GLN A 52 4.82 -1.43 11.46
CA GLN A 52 4.65 -2.26 10.27
C GLN A 52 4.43 -3.73 10.63
N ASP A 53 5.15 -4.25 11.62
CA ASP A 53 4.95 -5.61 12.12
C ASP A 53 3.59 -5.80 12.76
N SER A 54 3.09 -4.81 13.51
CA SER A 54 1.73 -4.83 14.06
C SER A 54 0.66 -4.85 12.96
N ILE A 55 0.84 -4.04 11.91
CA ILE A 55 -0.07 -4.00 10.75
C ILE A 55 -0.05 -5.35 10.02
N ARG A 56 1.14 -5.89 9.74
CA ARG A 56 1.31 -7.20 9.09
C ARG A 56 0.59 -8.30 9.89
N LYS A 57 0.83 -8.38 11.20
CA LYS A 57 0.19 -9.38 12.07
C LYS A 57 -1.33 -9.27 12.04
N ARG A 58 -1.86 -8.04 12.08
CA ARG A 58 -3.31 -7.80 11.93
C ARG A 58 -3.81 -8.27 10.56
N GLN A 59 -3.09 -7.99 9.48
CA GLN A 59 -3.47 -8.44 8.14
C GLN A 59 -3.48 -9.96 8.01
N VAL A 60 -2.54 -10.69 8.63
CA VAL A 60 -2.57 -12.15 8.70
C VAL A 60 -3.89 -12.63 9.31
N LEU A 61 -4.28 -12.07 10.45
CA LEU A 61 -5.52 -12.45 11.15
C LEU A 61 -6.78 -12.14 10.33
N ILE A 62 -6.83 -10.96 9.69
CA ILE A 62 -7.96 -10.56 8.84
C ILE A 62 -8.09 -11.52 7.65
N ASN A 63 -7.00 -11.77 6.93
CA ASN A 63 -7.02 -12.67 5.78
C ASN A 63 -7.35 -14.11 6.18
N TRP A 64 -6.83 -14.57 7.31
CA TRP A 64 -7.19 -15.86 7.88
C TRP A 64 -8.70 -15.97 8.14
N SER A 65 -9.28 -14.97 8.81
CA SER A 65 -10.72 -14.96 9.12
C SER A 65 -11.57 -14.90 7.85
N LEU A 66 -11.23 -14.04 6.89
CA LEU A 66 -11.97 -13.91 5.64
C LEU A 66 -11.90 -15.20 4.81
N GLY A 67 -10.71 -15.79 4.66
CA GLY A 67 -10.55 -17.05 3.95
C GLY A 67 -11.35 -18.18 4.60
N ARG A 68 -11.34 -18.27 5.94
CA ARG A 68 -12.13 -19.25 6.70
C ARG A 68 -13.64 -19.06 6.53
N GLU A 69 -14.12 -17.83 6.53
CA GLU A 69 -15.54 -17.53 6.34
C GLU A 69 -16.01 -17.88 4.93
N ASN A 70 -15.24 -17.48 3.90
CA ASN A 70 -15.55 -17.84 2.51
C ASN A 70 -15.53 -19.36 2.32
N TYR A 71 -14.57 -20.06 2.93
CA TYR A 71 -14.47 -21.53 2.88
C TYR A 71 -15.69 -22.21 3.52
N LYS A 72 -16.12 -21.73 4.69
CA LYS A 72 -17.33 -22.22 5.37
C LYS A 72 -18.58 -22.01 4.49
N ASN A 73 -18.66 -20.87 3.80
CA ASN A 73 -19.75 -20.55 2.89
C ASN A 73 -19.62 -21.22 1.51
N LYS A 74 -18.60 -22.06 1.31
CA LYS A 74 -18.30 -22.78 0.05
C LYS A 74 -18.02 -21.84 -1.14
N GLU A 75 -17.67 -20.60 -0.87
CA GLU A 75 -17.24 -19.59 -1.86
C GLU A 75 -15.76 -19.82 -2.22
N TYR A 76 -15.45 -21.01 -2.71
CA TYR A 76 -14.07 -21.48 -2.92
C TYR A 76 -13.29 -20.62 -3.92
N ASP A 77 -13.98 -19.97 -4.85
CA ASP A 77 -13.42 -19.00 -5.80
C ASP A 77 -12.77 -17.80 -5.10
N ARG A 78 -13.26 -17.44 -3.91
CA ARG A 78 -12.78 -16.30 -3.12
C ARG A 78 -11.78 -16.67 -2.04
N VAL A 79 -11.68 -17.95 -1.68
CA VAL A 79 -10.82 -18.40 -0.57
C VAL A 79 -9.34 -18.20 -0.88
N ALA A 80 -8.92 -18.58 -2.10
CA ALA A 80 -7.51 -18.64 -2.47
C ALA A 80 -6.77 -17.30 -2.26
N LYS A 81 -7.38 -16.17 -2.64
CA LYS A 81 -6.74 -14.85 -2.53
C LYS A 81 -6.39 -14.49 -1.07
N TYR A 82 -7.22 -14.90 -0.11
CA TYR A 82 -7.01 -14.57 1.29
C TYR A 82 -5.95 -15.49 1.91
N PHE A 83 -6.02 -16.79 1.64
CA PHE A 83 -5.05 -17.75 2.17
C PHE A 83 -3.64 -17.58 1.58
N TRP A 84 -3.51 -17.20 0.31
CA TRP A 84 -2.20 -16.79 -0.22
C TRP A 84 -1.62 -15.58 0.53
N LYS A 85 -2.47 -14.62 0.92
CA LYS A 85 -2.02 -13.48 1.73
C LYS A 85 -1.63 -13.85 3.15
N VAL A 86 -2.22 -14.89 3.74
CA VAL A 86 -1.75 -15.46 5.00
C VAL A 86 -0.35 -16.04 4.82
N ILE A 87 -0.13 -16.86 3.79
CA ILE A 87 1.18 -17.48 3.51
C ILE A 87 2.27 -16.42 3.30
N GLU A 88 1.97 -15.35 2.57
CA GLU A 88 2.92 -14.25 2.30
C GLU A 88 3.29 -13.45 3.57
N LEU A 89 2.33 -13.25 4.47
CA LEU A 89 2.49 -12.34 5.61
C LEU A 89 2.88 -13.04 6.91
N ASP A 90 2.64 -14.35 7.04
CA ASP A 90 2.92 -15.15 8.25
C ASP A 90 4.39 -15.56 8.37
N LYS A 91 5.24 -14.58 8.70
CA LYS A 91 6.68 -14.80 8.93
C LYS A 91 6.96 -15.76 10.08
N GLU A 92 6.02 -15.89 11.02
CA GLU A 92 6.15 -16.75 12.20
C GLU A 92 5.74 -18.21 11.94
N GLY A 93 5.14 -18.52 10.79
CA GLY A 93 4.70 -19.87 10.43
C GLY A 93 3.64 -20.44 11.38
N LYS A 94 2.79 -19.59 11.97
CA LYS A 94 1.74 -19.98 12.91
C LYS A 94 0.55 -20.65 12.23
N PHE A 95 0.31 -20.35 10.96
CA PHE A 95 -0.88 -20.76 10.23
C PHE A 95 -0.63 -21.93 9.28
N LYS A 96 0.15 -22.96 9.68
CA LYS A 96 0.50 -24.11 8.81
C LYS A 96 -0.70 -24.79 8.14
N GLN A 97 -1.80 -24.91 8.88
CA GLN A 97 -3.08 -25.44 8.37
C GLN A 97 -3.65 -24.68 7.15
N VAL A 98 -3.15 -23.47 6.85
CA VAL A 98 -3.53 -22.70 5.66
C VAL A 98 -3.29 -23.49 4.37
N TYR A 99 -2.20 -24.27 4.29
CA TYR A 99 -1.89 -25.09 3.12
C TYR A 99 -2.95 -26.18 2.93
N SER A 100 -3.39 -26.84 4.00
CA SER A 100 -4.46 -27.85 3.91
C SER A 100 -5.78 -27.26 3.43
N PHE A 101 -6.17 -26.10 3.95
CA PHE A 101 -7.39 -25.41 3.50
C PHE A 101 -7.29 -24.93 2.05
N LEU A 102 -6.14 -24.43 1.64
CA LEU A 102 -5.93 -23.94 0.28
C LEU A 102 -5.84 -25.09 -0.73
N GLY A 103 -5.19 -26.19 -0.37
CA GLY A 103 -5.16 -27.42 -1.15
C GLY A 103 -6.57 -27.99 -1.35
N ASP A 104 -7.37 -28.09 -0.28
CA ASP A 104 -8.75 -28.56 -0.40
C ASP A 104 -9.60 -27.58 -1.23
N THR A 105 -9.40 -26.26 -1.06
CA THR A 105 -10.05 -25.25 -1.90
C THR A 105 -9.79 -25.50 -3.38
N TYR A 106 -8.53 -25.72 -3.77
CA TYR A 106 -8.20 -26.02 -5.17
C TYR A 106 -8.77 -27.35 -5.63
N PHE A 107 -8.79 -28.36 -4.77
CA PHE A 107 -9.43 -29.64 -5.05
C PHE A 107 -10.94 -29.49 -5.31
N LYS A 108 -11.66 -28.71 -4.49
CA LYS A 108 -13.10 -28.41 -4.70
C LYS A 108 -13.35 -27.61 -5.98
N LEU A 109 -12.39 -26.80 -6.41
CA LEU A 109 -12.42 -26.09 -7.69
C LEU A 109 -11.98 -26.96 -8.89
N GLN A 110 -11.74 -28.26 -8.69
CA GLN A 110 -11.26 -29.20 -9.71
C GLN A 110 -9.90 -28.79 -10.33
N LYS A 111 -9.06 -28.11 -9.55
CA LYS A 111 -7.70 -27.70 -9.93
C LYS A 111 -6.67 -28.59 -9.24
N ALA A 112 -6.61 -29.86 -9.67
CA ALA A 112 -5.80 -30.89 -9.03
C ALA A 112 -4.31 -30.53 -8.94
N ASP A 113 -3.71 -30.03 -10.01
CA ASP A 113 -2.30 -29.65 -10.04
C ASP A 113 -1.98 -28.55 -9.02
N SER A 114 -2.87 -27.56 -8.91
CA SER A 114 -2.73 -26.48 -7.91
C SER A 114 -2.91 -27.00 -6.49
N ALA A 115 -3.82 -27.96 -6.28
CA ALA A 115 -4.01 -28.59 -4.98
C ALA A 115 -2.75 -29.36 -4.56
N GLN A 116 -2.20 -30.20 -5.44
CA GLN A 116 -0.98 -30.94 -5.20
C GLN A 116 0.18 -30.01 -4.85
N MET A 117 0.42 -28.98 -5.68
CA MET A 117 1.48 -28.00 -5.44
C MET A 117 1.38 -27.39 -4.03
N VAL A 118 0.18 -26.99 -3.61
CA VAL A 118 -0.02 -26.36 -2.30
C VAL A 118 0.17 -27.35 -1.16
N TYR A 119 -0.26 -28.62 -1.31
CA TYR A 119 -0.01 -29.65 -0.30
C TYR A 119 1.48 -29.96 -0.15
N GLU A 120 2.27 -29.89 -1.21
CA GLU A 120 3.72 -30.09 -1.15
C GLU A 120 4.47 -28.94 -0.46
N MET A 121 3.86 -27.75 -0.41
CA MET A 121 4.48 -26.57 0.21
C MET A 121 4.43 -26.57 1.75
N GLY A 122 3.59 -27.36 2.42
CA GLY A 122 3.34 -27.20 3.85
C GLY A 122 2.80 -28.40 4.62
#